data_AF-A0A6P7XYQ3-F1
#
_entry.id   AF-A0A6P7XYQ3-F1
#
_cell.length_a   1.000
_cell.length_b   1.000
_cell.length_c   1.000
_cell.angle_alpha   90.00
_cell.angle_beta   90.00
_cell.angle_gamma   90.00
#
_symmetry.space_group_name_H-M   'P 1'
#
loop_
_entity.id
_entity.type
_entity.pdbx_description
1 polymer ?
#
loop_
_entity_poly.entity_id
_entity_poly.type
_entity_poly.pdbx_seq_one_letter_code
_entity_poly.pdbx_strand_id
1 'polypeptide(L)'
;MCLNSRIPPESLNGQVKKGLCPERDFKVEHGGFSDCPVYSLKHLPNTSLLLTSGPAENSIQVWETAAEDSDAIKPISNIYAESKGENNWTKIATTSTNSSCVLHGSAVNNIHITELESKKSVYKLGENSSDAISNLNFLDCCTFLVCTVKGQLYLADTREAQSVMKSRATPSTLSGERWCMGVKHELQGVSTTGPSVASLSSEGRMTLTDVRNFSVPVKRANCSIQEPGSNWDLMCIAWAPLLDDSLSISGFNGTVQIYDSKAWHVSAAEVEPIFIHKGHAITCPGEALLVTAHVWHPCKPRTLLSSASDGSLHVWDWKEIQSTD
;
A
#
# COMPACT_ATOMS: atom_id res chain seq x y z
N MET A 1 -16.84 -5.45 -2.22
CA MET A 1 -16.63 -5.99 -0.86
C MET A 1 -17.75 -6.98 -0.62
N CYS A 2 -17.51 -8.27 -0.86
CA CYS A 2 -18.54 -9.30 -0.75
C CYS A 2 -18.68 -9.71 0.71
N LEU A 3 -19.73 -9.23 1.36
CA LEU A 3 -20.26 -9.86 2.55
C LEU A 3 -20.78 -11.24 2.13
N ASN A 4 -20.05 -12.30 2.47
CA ASN A 4 -20.63 -13.64 2.51
C ASN A 4 -21.59 -13.70 3.69
N SER A 5 -22.85 -13.30 3.46
CA SER A 5 -23.92 -13.50 4.42
C SER A 5 -24.28 -14.99 4.47
N ARG A 6 -23.58 -15.74 5.33
CA ARG A 6 -24.23 -16.88 5.99
C ARG A 6 -25.21 -16.28 6.99
N ILE A 7 -26.50 -16.46 6.72
CA ILE A 7 -27.60 -16.14 7.62
C ILE A 7 -27.30 -16.73 9.01
N PRO A 8 -27.22 -15.95 10.09
CA PRO A 8 -27.32 -16.50 11.44
C PRO A 8 -28.81 -16.68 11.79
N PRO A 9 -29.20 -17.77 12.49
CA PRO A 9 -30.53 -17.85 13.06
C PRO A 9 -30.72 -16.77 14.12
N GLU A 10 -31.95 -16.25 14.21
CA GLU A 10 -32.42 -15.39 15.29
C GLU A 10 -32.13 -16.03 16.66
N SER A 11 -31.27 -15.39 17.43
CA SER A 11 -31.43 -15.12 18.87
C SER A 11 -30.06 -14.80 19.44
N LEU A 12 -29.92 -13.62 20.05
CA LEU A 12 -29.23 -13.38 21.32
C LEU A 12 -28.93 -11.88 21.46
N ASN A 13 -29.83 -11.23 22.20
CA ASN A 13 -29.57 -10.20 23.22
C ASN A 13 -28.21 -9.49 23.18
N GLY A 14 -28.28 -8.19 22.86
CA GLY A 14 -27.91 -7.17 23.86
C GLY A 14 -26.44 -6.99 24.18
N GLN A 15 -25.61 -6.63 23.20
CA GLN A 15 -24.51 -5.68 23.41
C GLN A 15 -24.37 -4.82 22.15
N VAL A 16 -24.52 -3.51 22.30
CA VAL A 16 -24.28 -2.53 21.22
C VAL A 16 -22.81 -2.66 20.81
N LYS A 17 -22.57 -3.25 19.63
CA LYS A 17 -21.22 -3.30 19.04
C LYS A 17 -20.75 -1.86 18.83
N LYS A 18 -19.67 -1.46 19.52
CA LYS A 18 -19.00 -0.14 19.37
C LYS A 18 -18.21 -0.10 18.06
N GLY A 19 -18.89 -0.32 16.94
CA GLY A 19 -18.30 -0.34 15.61
C GLY A 19 -19.31 0.12 14.57
N LEU A 20 -18.80 0.39 13.37
CA LEU A 20 -19.64 0.70 12.23
C LEU A 20 -20.44 -0.56 11.86
N CYS A 21 -21.76 -0.42 11.72
CA CYS A 21 -22.66 -1.49 11.35
C CYS A 21 -23.04 -1.30 9.87
N PRO A 22 -22.69 -2.24 8.97
CA PRO A 22 -22.98 -2.11 7.54
C PRO A 22 -24.42 -1.75 7.21
N GLU A 23 -25.39 -2.28 7.97
CA GLU A 23 -26.82 -2.10 7.75
C GLU A 23 -27.38 -0.78 8.29
N ARG A 24 -26.63 -0.09 9.16
CA ARG A 24 -27.07 1.15 9.83
C ARG A 24 -26.27 2.37 9.39
N ASP A 25 -24.95 2.21 9.31
CA ASP A 25 -24.01 3.31 9.17
C ASP A 25 -23.55 3.50 7.72
N PHE A 26 -23.87 2.55 6.84
CA PHE A 26 -23.50 2.61 5.44
C PHE A 26 -24.70 2.32 4.52
N LYS A 27 -24.75 3.05 3.41
CA LYS A 27 -25.56 2.71 2.25
C LYS A 27 -24.61 2.35 1.13
N VAL A 28 -24.82 1.18 0.53
CA VAL A 28 -24.08 0.78 -0.67
C VAL A 28 -24.67 1.56 -1.84
N GLU A 29 -23.93 2.55 -2.35
CA GLU A 29 -24.29 3.25 -3.59
C GLU A 29 -23.87 2.46 -4.82
N HIS A 30 -22.66 1.89 -4.81
CA HIS A 30 -22.16 1.04 -5.89
C HIS A 30 -21.50 -0.22 -5.34
N GLY A 31 -21.68 -1.35 -6.03
CA GLY A 31 -21.18 -2.64 -5.56
C GLY A 31 -20.94 -3.66 -6.65
N GLY A 32 -19.97 -4.53 -6.42
CA GLY A 32 -19.63 -5.64 -7.31
C GLY A 32 -19.08 -6.82 -6.53
N PHE A 33 -19.16 -7.99 -7.17
CA PHE A 33 -18.60 -9.24 -6.66
C PHE A 33 -17.40 -9.64 -7.50
N SER A 34 -16.33 -10.10 -6.84
CA SER A 34 -15.21 -10.77 -7.50
C SER A 34 -15.19 -12.23 -7.07
N ASP A 35 -14.97 -13.12 -8.03
CA ASP A 35 -14.86 -14.56 -7.80
C ASP A 35 -13.51 -14.93 -7.17
N CYS A 36 -12.53 -14.00 -7.21
CA CYS A 36 -11.20 -14.19 -6.66
C CYS A 36 -10.88 -13.18 -5.54
N PRO A 37 -10.00 -13.54 -4.59
CA PRO A 37 -9.52 -12.60 -3.59
C PRO A 37 -8.78 -11.40 -4.21
N VAL A 38 -9.18 -10.19 -3.84
CA VAL A 38 -8.53 -8.94 -4.25
C VAL A 38 -7.46 -8.55 -3.24
N TYR A 39 -6.19 -8.53 -3.67
CA TYR A 39 -5.05 -8.14 -2.82
C TYR A 39 -4.62 -6.70 -3.06
N SER A 40 -4.74 -6.22 -4.30
CA SER A 40 -4.53 -4.81 -4.64
C SER A 40 -5.76 -4.29 -5.37
N LEU A 41 -6.20 -3.10 -4.97
CA LEU A 41 -7.24 -2.33 -5.65
C LEU A 41 -6.70 -0.92 -5.88
N LYS A 42 -6.72 -0.45 -7.12
CA LYS A 42 -6.32 0.91 -7.49
C LYS A 42 -7.40 1.57 -8.32
N HIS A 43 -7.77 2.78 -7.94
CA HIS A 43 -8.55 3.66 -8.81
C HIS A 43 -7.64 4.26 -9.88
N LEU A 44 -8.15 4.36 -11.10
CA LEU A 44 -7.49 5.08 -12.17
C LEU A 44 -8.02 6.51 -12.18
N PRO A 45 -7.20 7.50 -11.77
CA PRO A 45 -7.69 8.86 -11.57
C PRO A 45 -8.30 9.45 -12.84
N ASN A 46 -9.29 10.33 -12.68
CA ASN A 46 -10.04 10.97 -13.77
C ASN A 46 -10.86 10.00 -14.66
N THR A 47 -11.09 8.77 -14.20
CA THR A 47 -11.92 7.78 -14.91
C THR A 47 -12.87 7.06 -13.96
N SER A 48 -13.82 6.30 -14.51
CA SER A 48 -14.69 5.36 -13.79
C SER A 48 -14.05 3.97 -13.62
N LEU A 49 -12.73 3.83 -13.82
CA LEU A 49 -12.06 2.53 -13.82
C LEU A 49 -11.40 2.19 -12.49
N LEU A 50 -11.53 0.93 -12.09
CA LEU A 50 -10.74 0.29 -11.03
C LEU A 50 -9.90 -0.84 -11.61
N LEU A 51 -8.74 -1.04 -11.02
CA LEU A 51 -7.84 -2.15 -11.33
C LEU A 51 -7.68 -3.02 -10.10
N THR A 52 -7.82 -4.34 -10.27
CA THR A 52 -7.55 -5.31 -9.21
C THR A 52 -6.50 -6.32 -9.64
N SER A 53 -5.73 -6.80 -8.65
CA SER A 53 -4.81 -7.92 -8.84
C SER A 53 -4.66 -8.74 -7.56
N GLY A 54 -4.23 -9.98 -7.71
CA GLY A 54 -4.02 -10.93 -6.61
C GLY A 54 -3.37 -12.24 -7.08
N PRO A 55 -3.02 -13.15 -6.16
CA PRO A 55 -2.29 -14.37 -6.45
C PRO A 55 -3.09 -15.46 -7.15
N ALA A 56 -4.43 -15.42 -7.05
CA ALA A 56 -5.29 -16.38 -7.72
C ALA A 56 -5.34 -16.15 -9.25
N GLU A 57 -4.99 -14.94 -9.70
CA GLU A 57 -5.12 -14.53 -11.08
C GLU A 57 -3.80 -14.01 -11.64
N ASN A 58 -3.36 -14.58 -12.76
CA ASN A 58 -2.21 -14.08 -13.52
C ASN A 58 -2.60 -12.91 -14.43
N SER A 59 -3.57 -12.10 -13.99
CA SER A 59 -4.12 -10.98 -14.73
C SER A 59 -4.48 -9.83 -13.82
N ILE A 60 -4.45 -8.63 -14.39
CA ILE A 60 -5.03 -7.43 -13.80
C ILE A 60 -6.43 -7.32 -14.37
N GLN A 61 -7.44 -7.32 -13.50
CA GLN A 61 -8.83 -7.12 -13.91
C GLN A 61 -9.14 -5.63 -13.92
N VAL A 62 -9.79 -5.18 -15.00
CA VAL A 62 -10.27 -3.82 -15.17
C VAL A 62 -11.77 -3.81 -14.95
N TRP A 63 -12.22 -2.96 -14.04
CA TRP A 63 -13.60 -2.82 -13.63
C TRP A 63 -14.11 -1.41 -13.93
N GLU A 64 -15.40 -1.28 -14.17
CA GLU A 64 -16.09 -0.01 -14.31
C GLU A 64 -17.00 0.21 -13.09
N THR A 65 -16.88 1.36 -12.41
CA THR A 65 -17.57 1.64 -11.14
C THR A 65 -18.98 2.17 -11.27
N ALA A 66 -19.30 2.76 -12.41
CA ALA A 66 -20.60 3.36 -12.69
C ALA A 66 -20.78 3.44 -14.21
N ALA A 67 -21.85 2.82 -14.70
CA ALA A 67 -22.45 3.17 -15.99
C ALA A 67 -23.64 4.09 -15.69
N GLU A 68 -24.03 4.96 -16.64
CA GLU A 68 -25.14 5.92 -16.43
C GLU A 68 -26.44 5.26 -15.91
N ASP A 69 -26.63 3.97 -16.18
CA ASP A 69 -27.85 3.20 -15.85
C ASP A 69 -27.66 2.11 -14.77
N SER A 70 -26.51 2.05 -14.08
CA SER A 70 -26.23 0.91 -13.18
C SER A 70 -25.27 1.23 -12.04
N ASP A 71 -25.70 0.87 -10.84
CA ASP A 71 -24.90 0.89 -9.61
C ASP A 71 -23.95 -0.32 -9.45
N ALA A 72 -24.02 -1.28 -10.38
CA ALA A 72 -23.16 -2.45 -10.33
C ALA A 72 -21.76 -2.16 -10.88
N ILE A 73 -20.75 -2.44 -10.07
CA ILE A 73 -19.34 -2.44 -10.47
C ILE A 73 -19.07 -3.76 -11.21
N LYS A 74 -18.68 -3.70 -12.48
CA LYS A 74 -18.55 -4.88 -13.34
C LYS A 74 -17.15 -4.99 -13.94
N PRO A 75 -16.62 -6.22 -14.11
CA PRO A 75 -15.38 -6.42 -14.84
C PRO A 75 -15.64 -6.20 -16.34
N ILE A 76 -14.80 -5.40 -16.98
CA ILE A 76 -14.93 -5.04 -18.41
C ILE A 76 -13.80 -5.60 -19.27
N SER A 77 -12.61 -5.82 -18.69
CA SER A 77 -11.49 -6.41 -19.42
C SER A 77 -10.41 -6.94 -18.49
N ASN A 78 -9.46 -7.69 -19.05
CA ASN A 78 -8.29 -8.23 -18.36
C ASN A 78 -7.01 -7.85 -19.12
N ILE A 79 -5.95 -7.59 -18.36
CA ILE A 79 -4.58 -7.43 -18.85
C ILE A 79 -3.77 -8.62 -18.32
N TYR A 80 -3.26 -9.43 -19.23
CA TYR A 80 -2.43 -10.57 -18.86
C TYR A 80 -1.09 -10.09 -18.32
N ALA A 81 -0.70 -10.63 -17.17
CA ALA A 81 0.58 -10.36 -16.55
C ALA A 81 1.41 -11.65 -16.49
N GLU A 82 2.68 -11.58 -16.87
CA GLU A 82 3.57 -12.75 -16.87
C GLU A 82 4.08 -13.05 -15.45
N SER A 83 3.22 -13.45 -14.52
CA SER A 83 3.68 -13.89 -13.20
C SER A 83 4.41 -15.25 -13.32
N LYS A 84 5.67 -15.28 -12.88
CA LYS A 84 6.46 -16.51 -12.78
C LYS A 84 6.73 -16.81 -11.30
N GLY A 85 6.20 -17.94 -10.83
CA GLY A 85 6.52 -18.52 -9.52
C GLY A 85 5.34 -18.59 -8.57
N GLU A 86 5.36 -19.62 -7.71
CA GLU A 86 4.43 -19.74 -6.60
C GLU A 86 4.62 -18.56 -5.64
N ASN A 87 3.52 -17.90 -5.29
CA ASN A 87 3.46 -16.80 -4.33
C ASN A 87 4.02 -15.43 -4.78
N ASN A 88 4.14 -15.17 -6.08
CA ASN A 88 4.52 -13.85 -6.61
C ASN A 88 3.48 -13.29 -7.59
N TRP A 89 2.61 -12.43 -7.08
CA TRP A 89 1.49 -11.84 -7.82
C TRP A 89 1.79 -10.43 -8.31
N THR A 90 1.06 -10.01 -9.34
CA THR A 90 1.31 -8.75 -10.05
C THR A 90 0.95 -7.53 -9.20
N LYS A 91 1.95 -6.74 -8.83
CA LYS A 91 1.73 -5.43 -8.21
C LYS A 91 1.35 -4.42 -9.29
N ILE A 92 0.55 -3.43 -8.91
CA ILE A 92 0.00 -2.42 -9.82
C ILE A 92 0.13 -1.01 -9.24
N ALA A 93 0.34 -0.03 -10.12
CA ALA A 93 0.32 1.39 -9.81
C ALA A 93 -0.38 2.18 -10.92
N THR A 94 -1.09 3.24 -10.51
CA THR A 94 -1.80 4.19 -11.38
C THR A 94 -1.31 5.60 -11.10
N THR A 95 -1.55 6.51 -12.04
CA THR A 95 -1.22 7.94 -11.89
C THR A 95 -2.28 8.79 -12.59
N SER A 96 -2.50 10.01 -12.10
CA SER A 96 -3.41 10.97 -12.71
C SER A 96 -2.85 11.60 -13.98
N THR A 97 -1.53 11.58 -14.15
CA THR A 97 -0.85 12.17 -15.31
C THR A 97 -0.90 11.28 -16.55
N ASN A 98 -1.25 10.00 -16.39
CA ASN A 98 -1.40 9.04 -17.47
C ASN A 98 -2.56 8.08 -17.14
N SER A 99 -3.78 8.62 -17.25
CA SER A 99 -5.03 7.93 -16.91
C SER A 99 -5.49 6.89 -17.96
N SER A 100 -4.64 6.54 -18.92
CA SER A 100 -4.92 5.45 -19.90
C SER A 100 -4.01 4.24 -19.69
N CYS A 101 -3.08 4.30 -18.74
CA CYS A 101 -2.04 3.28 -18.57
C CYS A 101 -1.98 2.75 -17.13
N VAL A 102 -1.48 1.52 -17.00
CA VAL A 102 -1.15 0.89 -15.72
C VAL A 102 0.32 0.47 -15.72
N LEU A 103 1.03 0.79 -14.64
CA LEU A 103 2.34 0.23 -14.33
C LEU A 103 2.13 -1.05 -13.54
N HIS A 104 2.75 -2.14 -13.99
CA HIS A 104 2.58 -3.44 -13.35
C HIS A 104 3.77 -4.36 -13.52
N GLY A 105 3.85 -5.35 -12.64
CA GLY A 105 4.84 -6.41 -12.70
C GLY A 105 4.83 -7.29 -11.46
N SER A 106 5.54 -8.42 -11.51
CA SER A 106 5.77 -9.29 -10.34
C SER A 106 7.26 -9.44 -10.00
N ALA A 107 8.14 -9.20 -10.96
CA ALA A 107 9.59 -9.25 -10.80
C ALA A 107 10.22 -8.12 -11.61
N VAL A 108 11.45 -7.73 -11.27
CA VAL A 108 12.13 -6.58 -11.91
C VAL A 108 12.22 -6.72 -13.43
N ASN A 109 12.50 -7.91 -13.96
CA ASN A 109 12.57 -8.22 -15.39
C ASN A 109 11.21 -8.32 -16.09
N ASN A 110 10.12 -8.14 -15.34
CA ASN A 110 8.74 -8.21 -15.81
C ASN A 110 7.97 -6.97 -15.36
N ILE A 111 8.58 -5.80 -15.51
CA ILE A 111 7.91 -4.52 -15.25
C ILE A 111 7.51 -3.88 -16.57
N HIS A 112 6.23 -3.56 -16.67
CA HIS A 112 5.58 -3.07 -17.86
C HIS A 112 4.72 -1.85 -17.58
N ILE A 113 4.60 -0.97 -18.56
CA ILE A 113 3.46 -0.06 -18.66
C ILE A 113 2.60 -0.54 -19.82
N THR A 114 1.32 -0.76 -19.54
CA THR A 114 0.34 -1.22 -20.53
C THR A 114 -0.78 -0.20 -20.66
N GLU A 115 -1.10 0.17 -21.90
CA GLU A 115 -2.26 0.99 -22.21
C GLU A 115 -3.53 0.13 -22.12
N LEU A 116 -4.54 0.61 -21.39
CA LEU A 116 -5.72 -0.19 -21.03
C LEU A 116 -6.60 -0.52 -22.24
N GLU A 117 -6.80 0.43 -23.15
CA GLU A 117 -7.68 0.27 -24.32
C GLU A 117 -7.08 -0.67 -25.36
N SER A 118 -5.86 -0.39 -25.81
CA SER A 118 -5.18 -1.21 -26.82
C SER A 118 -4.60 -2.51 -26.26
N LYS A 119 -4.46 -2.62 -24.94
CA LYS A 119 -3.79 -3.70 -24.21
C LYS A 119 -2.33 -3.91 -24.63
N LYS A 120 -1.73 -2.92 -25.28
CA LYS A 120 -0.33 -2.99 -25.72
C LYS A 120 0.59 -2.51 -24.61
N SER A 121 1.69 -3.23 -24.42
CA SER A 121 2.79 -2.75 -23.59
C SER A 121 3.49 -1.60 -24.32
N VAL A 122 3.43 -0.41 -23.73
CA VAL A 122 4.07 0.81 -24.25
C VAL A 122 5.47 1.03 -23.67
N TYR A 123 5.79 0.33 -22.59
CA TYR A 123 7.10 0.34 -21.94
C TYR A 123 7.39 -1.03 -21.30
N LYS A 124 8.65 -1.43 -21.35
CA LYS A 124 9.21 -2.57 -20.59
C LYS A 124 10.53 -2.14 -19.97
N LEU A 125 10.71 -2.42 -18.68
CA LEU A 125 11.97 -2.13 -17.97
C LEU A 125 13.10 -3.01 -18.51
N GLY A 126 14.23 -2.41 -18.87
CA GLY A 126 15.40 -3.11 -19.45
C GLY A 126 16.27 -3.90 -18.45
N GLU A 127 15.81 -4.11 -17.22
CA GLU A 127 16.60 -4.75 -16.17
C GLU A 127 16.40 -6.27 -16.12
N ASN A 128 17.50 -7.03 -16.16
CA ASN A 128 17.48 -8.50 -16.18
C ASN A 128 17.55 -9.13 -14.78
N SER A 129 16.93 -8.52 -13.77
CA SER A 129 16.84 -9.12 -12.43
C SER A 129 15.54 -9.90 -12.25
N SER A 130 15.62 -11.10 -11.69
CA SER A 130 14.45 -11.92 -11.33
C SER A 130 13.93 -11.63 -9.91
N ASP A 131 14.45 -10.59 -9.24
CA ASP A 131 14.00 -10.24 -7.90
C ASP A 131 12.51 -9.89 -7.89
N ALA A 132 11.77 -10.51 -6.98
CA ALA A 132 10.35 -10.24 -6.78
C ALA A 132 10.14 -8.82 -6.27
N ILE A 133 9.04 -8.20 -6.69
CA ILE A 133 8.70 -6.82 -6.31
C ILE A 133 7.67 -6.79 -5.18
N SER A 134 7.87 -5.91 -4.23
CA SER A 134 6.91 -5.64 -3.16
C SER A 134 5.97 -4.50 -3.52
N ASN A 135 6.49 -3.42 -4.11
CA ASN A 135 5.72 -2.22 -4.43
C ASN A 135 6.17 -1.56 -5.75
N LEU A 136 5.20 -0.91 -6.40
CA LEU A 136 5.36 -0.02 -7.55
C LEU A 136 4.68 1.30 -7.24
N ASN A 137 5.25 2.42 -7.67
CA ASN A 137 4.63 3.73 -7.50
C ASN A 137 5.14 4.73 -8.54
N PHE A 138 4.26 5.55 -9.11
CA PHE A 138 4.65 6.65 -10.00
C PHE A 138 5.07 7.88 -9.17
N LEU A 139 6.19 8.49 -9.54
CA LEU A 139 6.57 9.79 -8.99
C LEU A 139 5.95 10.93 -9.79
N ASP A 140 5.92 10.78 -11.12
CA ASP A 140 5.33 11.74 -12.05
C ASP A 140 4.84 11.03 -13.34
N CYS A 141 4.68 11.77 -14.44
CA CYS A 141 4.25 11.22 -15.74
C CYS A 141 5.30 10.35 -16.45
N CYS A 142 6.57 10.53 -16.12
CA CYS A 142 7.69 9.90 -16.80
C CYS A 142 8.55 9.04 -15.88
N THR A 143 8.46 9.16 -14.56
CA THR A 143 9.32 8.45 -13.61
C THR A 143 8.52 7.61 -12.62
N PHE A 144 9.07 6.44 -12.29
CA PHE A 144 8.47 5.52 -11.33
C PHE A 144 9.52 4.80 -10.48
N LEU A 145 9.08 4.35 -9.31
CA LEU A 145 9.87 3.60 -8.35
C LEU A 145 9.43 2.14 -8.28
N VAL A 146 10.43 1.29 -8.06
CA VAL A 146 10.26 -0.14 -7.78
C VAL A 146 10.93 -0.43 -6.45
N CYS A 147 10.23 -1.13 -5.56
CA CYS A 147 10.82 -1.76 -4.38
C CYS A 147 10.80 -3.27 -4.56
N THR A 148 11.95 -3.92 -4.37
CA THR A 148 12.01 -5.38 -4.32
C THR A 148 11.71 -5.89 -2.92
N VAL A 149 11.30 -7.15 -2.82
CA VAL A 149 11.14 -7.82 -1.52
C VAL A 149 12.44 -7.82 -0.70
N LYS A 150 13.60 -7.69 -1.36
CA LYS A 150 14.92 -7.61 -0.70
C LYS A 150 15.31 -6.19 -0.26
N GLY A 151 14.45 -5.20 -0.48
CA GLY A 151 14.69 -3.80 -0.09
C GLY A 151 15.53 -2.99 -1.08
N GLN A 152 15.81 -3.54 -2.27
CA GLN A 152 16.49 -2.80 -3.33
C GLN A 152 15.48 -1.85 -3.99
N LEU A 153 15.84 -0.57 -4.11
CA LEU A 153 15.05 0.41 -4.84
C LEU A 153 15.61 0.62 -6.24
N TYR A 154 14.70 0.78 -7.21
CA TYR A 154 14.99 1.17 -8.58
C TYR A 154 14.19 2.42 -8.92
N LEU A 155 14.83 3.37 -9.60
CA LEU A 155 14.22 4.56 -10.18
C LEU A 155 14.39 4.48 -11.69
N ALA A 156 13.26 4.46 -12.41
CA ALA A 156 13.24 4.31 -13.85
C ALA A 156 12.58 5.53 -14.51
N ASP A 157 13.12 5.92 -15.66
CA ASP A 157 12.52 6.90 -16.55
C ASP A 157 11.91 6.19 -17.76
N THR A 158 10.63 6.43 -18.00
CA THR A 158 9.87 5.83 -19.11
C THR A 158 10.37 6.27 -20.48
N ARG A 159 11.07 7.41 -20.56
CA ARG A 159 11.69 7.92 -21.79
C ARG A 159 12.97 7.15 -22.14
N GLU A 160 13.59 6.49 -21.15
CA GLU A 160 14.86 5.78 -21.28
C GLU A 160 14.79 4.37 -20.64
N ALA A 161 14.20 3.41 -21.34
CA ALA A 161 13.96 2.06 -20.81
C ALA A 161 15.21 1.29 -20.29
N GLN A 162 16.41 1.67 -20.73
CA GLN A 162 17.67 1.02 -20.37
C GLN A 162 18.44 1.76 -19.26
N SER A 163 17.99 2.94 -18.86
CA SER A 163 18.66 3.78 -17.86
C SER A 163 17.90 3.71 -16.54
N VAL A 164 18.37 2.86 -15.63
CA VAL A 164 17.73 2.63 -14.33
C VAL A 164 18.72 2.92 -13.22
N MET A 165 18.35 3.82 -12.31
CA MET A 165 19.15 4.11 -11.14
C MET A 165 18.79 3.13 -10.03
N LYS A 166 19.81 2.57 -9.35
CA LYS A 166 19.64 1.64 -8.24
C LYS A 166 20.11 2.31 -6.96
N SER A 167 19.36 2.14 -5.88
CA SER A 167 19.86 2.55 -4.56
C SER A 167 21.05 1.67 -4.15
N ARG A 168 21.86 2.12 -3.20
CA ARG A 168 22.82 1.21 -2.58
C ARG A 168 22.04 0.16 -1.78
N ALA A 169 22.44 -1.11 -1.88
CA ALA A 169 21.85 -2.16 -1.08
C ALA A 169 21.91 -1.80 0.41
N THR A 170 20.79 -1.96 1.12
CA THR A 170 20.77 -1.86 2.58
C THR A 170 21.64 -2.97 3.17
N PRO A 171 22.57 -2.67 4.07
CA PRO A 171 23.43 -3.69 4.67
C PRO A 171 22.63 -4.53 5.68
N SER A 172 21.90 -5.53 5.18
CA SER A 172 21.36 -6.68 5.94
C SER A 172 20.72 -7.75 5.04
N THR A 173 21.15 -7.91 3.79
CA THR A 173 20.64 -8.96 2.87
C THR A 173 20.94 -10.41 3.31
N LEU A 174 21.50 -10.61 4.50
CA LEU A 174 21.79 -11.92 5.11
C LEU A 174 20.60 -12.49 5.91
N SER A 175 19.56 -11.70 6.20
CA SER A 175 18.57 -12.03 7.24
C SER A 175 17.19 -12.51 6.74
N GLY A 176 17.00 -12.75 5.43
CA GLY A 176 15.70 -13.19 4.90
C GLY A 176 14.56 -12.17 5.04
N GLU A 177 14.89 -10.93 5.42
CA GLU A 177 13.95 -9.83 5.65
C GLU A 177 13.20 -9.48 4.37
N ARG A 178 11.92 -9.12 4.53
CA ARG A 178 11.10 -8.58 3.44
C ARG A 178 10.87 -7.10 3.60
N TRP A 179 10.81 -6.39 2.49
CA TRP A 179 10.72 -4.94 2.46
C TRP A 179 9.53 -4.47 1.64
N CYS A 180 8.90 -3.38 2.08
CA CYS A 180 7.88 -2.64 1.36
C CYS A 180 8.22 -1.13 1.32
N MET A 181 7.53 -0.37 0.49
CA MET A 181 7.81 1.05 0.25
C MET A 181 6.54 1.90 0.22
N GLY A 182 6.64 3.12 0.75
CA GLY A 182 5.65 4.19 0.67
C GLY A 182 6.28 5.46 0.11
N VAL A 183 5.54 6.16 -0.75
CA VAL A 183 6.00 7.38 -1.43
C VAL A 183 5.22 8.59 -0.93
N LYS A 184 5.93 9.68 -0.64
CA LYS A 184 5.34 10.97 -0.29
C LYS A 184 4.88 11.60 -1.60
N HIS A 185 3.56 11.72 -1.77
CA HIS A 185 2.98 12.41 -2.92
C HIS A 185 2.85 13.90 -2.61
N GLU A 186 3.35 14.75 -3.51
CA GLU A 186 3.18 16.20 -3.36
C GLU A 186 1.73 16.58 -3.65
N LEU A 187 1.11 17.29 -2.71
CA LEU A 187 -0.15 17.98 -2.99
C LEU A 187 0.16 19.22 -3.84
N GLN A 188 -0.70 19.49 -4.82
CA GLN A 188 -0.52 20.58 -5.79
C GLN A 188 -0.11 21.89 -5.10
N GLY A 189 1.08 22.40 -5.45
CA GLY A 189 1.55 23.74 -5.05
C GLY A 189 2.46 23.81 -3.83
N VAL A 190 2.78 22.69 -3.16
CA VAL A 190 3.74 22.67 -2.04
C VAL A 190 4.93 21.79 -2.44
N SER A 191 6.06 22.42 -2.78
CA SER A 191 7.32 21.71 -2.97
C SER A 191 7.76 21.13 -1.64
N THR A 192 7.86 19.80 -1.57
CA THR A 192 8.36 19.14 -0.37
C THR A 192 9.87 19.02 -0.46
N THR A 193 10.57 19.82 0.35
CA THR A 193 11.99 19.61 0.58
C THR A 193 12.16 18.47 1.55
N GLY A 194 12.67 17.30 1.11
CA GLY A 194 12.96 16.20 2.02
C GLY A 194 12.95 14.82 1.37
N PRO A 195 13.13 13.75 2.16
CA PRO A 195 13.02 12.39 1.66
C PRO A 195 11.58 12.11 1.20
N SER A 196 11.45 11.53 0.02
CA SER A 196 10.16 11.23 -0.60
C SER A 196 9.82 9.75 -0.57
N VAL A 197 10.76 8.88 -0.18
CA VAL A 197 10.57 7.43 -0.18
C VAL A 197 10.86 6.88 1.20
N ALA A 198 9.91 6.16 1.78
CA ALA A 198 10.09 5.41 3.01
C ALA A 198 10.07 3.92 2.69
N SER A 199 11.08 3.19 3.14
CA SER A 199 11.14 1.73 3.03
C SER A 199 11.09 1.10 4.42
N LEU A 200 10.32 0.04 4.57
CA LEU A 200 10.09 -0.65 5.84
C LEU A 200 10.39 -2.14 5.70
N SER A 201 11.21 -2.68 6.62
CA SER A 201 11.52 -4.10 6.70
C SER A 201 10.61 -4.85 7.65
N SER A 202 10.54 -6.17 7.47
CA SER A 202 9.84 -7.12 8.34
C SER A 202 10.31 -7.08 9.79
N GLU A 203 11.54 -6.64 10.02
CA GLU A 203 12.19 -6.50 11.34
C GLU A 203 12.07 -5.07 11.91
N GLY A 204 11.27 -4.22 11.27
CA GLY A 204 11.03 -2.86 11.74
C GLY A 204 12.16 -1.88 11.46
N ARG A 205 13.07 -2.22 10.55
CA ARG A 205 14.06 -1.26 10.07
C ARG A 205 13.39 -0.37 9.03
N MET A 206 13.60 0.93 9.17
CA MET A 206 13.06 1.92 8.26
C MET A 206 14.14 2.82 7.72
N THR A 207 14.05 3.12 6.42
CA THR A 207 14.96 4.03 5.72
C THR A 207 14.17 5.06 4.95
N LEU A 208 14.59 6.32 5.05
CA LEU A 208 14.04 7.42 4.26
C LEU A 208 15.04 7.84 3.21
N THR A 209 14.64 7.83 1.94
CA THR A 209 15.48 8.11 0.79
C THR A 209 14.94 9.31 0.03
N ASP A 210 15.82 10.21 -0.41
CA ASP A 210 15.50 11.32 -1.28
C ASP A 210 15.80 10.90 -2.73
N VAL A 211 14.82 11.05 -3.63
CA VAL A 211 14.97 10.67 -5.04
C VAL A 211 16.07 11.45 -5.76
N ARG A 212 16.41 12.67 -5.28
CA ARG A 212 17.51 13.48 -5.81
C ARG A 212 18.89 12.93 -5.41
N ASN A 213 18.94 12.14 -4.34
CA ASN A 213 20.13 11.42 -3.88
C ASN A 213 19.79 9.97 -3.55
N PHE A 214 19.41 9.22 -4.58
CA PHE A 214 18.85 7.87 -4.48
C PHE A 214 19.85 6.82 -3.96
N SER A 215 21.14 7.13 -3.96
CA SER A 215 22.19 6.19 -3.59
C SER A 215 22.32 6.00 -2.07
N VAL A 216 21.91 6.97 -1.24
CA VAL A 216 22.13 6.94 0.21
C VAL A 216 20.86 7.34 0.97
N PRO A 217 20.41 6.55 1.96
CA PRO A 217 19.33 6.97 2.85
C PRO A 217 19.67 8.25 3.62
N VAL A 218 18.73 9.18 3.68
CA VAL A 218 18.83 10.45 4.40
C VAL A 218 18.58 10.26 5.90
N LYS A 219 17.64 9.37 6.26
CA LYS A 219 17.29 9.06 7.65
C LYS A 219 17.08 7.57 7.84
N ARG A 220 17.32 7.07 9.05
CA ARG A 220 17.08 5.68 9.45
C ARG A 220 16.49 5.61 10.84
N ALA A 221 15.68 4.59 11.05
CA ALA A 221 15.03 4.34 12.33
C ALA A 221 14.75 2.85 12.49
N ASN A 222 14.71 2.38 13.74
CA ASN A 222 14.24 1.04 14.11
C ASN A 222 12.94 1.22 14.91
N CYS A 223 11.83 0.71 14.37
CA CYS A 223 10.55 0.72 15.08
C CYS A 223 10.42 -0.53 15.95
N SER A 224 9.80 -0.36 17.12
CA SER A 224 9.49 -1.46 18.02
C SER A 224 8.31 -2.28 17.49
N ILE A 225 8.62 -3.46 16.95
CA ILE A 225 7.63 -4.42 16.45
C ILE A 225 7.50 -5.54 17.49
N GLN A 226 6.31 -5.69 18.06
CA GLN A 226 6.11 -6.60 19.18
C GLN A 226 6.16 -8.07 18.79
N GLU A 227 5.81 -8.44 17.55
CA GLU A 227 6.10 -9.76 16.95
C GLU A 227 6.10 -9.61 15.42
N PRO A 228 7.09 -10.13 14.67
CA PRO A 228 7.06 -10.11 13.22
C PRO A 228 5.93 -11.03 12.72
N GLY A 229 4.90 -10.46 12.09
CA GLY A 229 3.80 -11.24 11.52
C GLY A 229 4.28 -12.19 10.42
N SER A 230 3.75 -13.40 10.34
CA SER A 230 4.16 -14.39 9.33
C SER A 230 3.80 -13.98 7.88
N ASN A 231 2.86 -13.05 7.72
CA ASN A 231 2.34 -12.61 6.43
C ASN A 231 2.83 -11.20 6.04
N TRP A 232 4.00 -11.17 5.41
CA TRP A 232 4.67 -9.95 4.98
C TRP A 232 3.97 -9.21 3.83
N ASP A 233 3.05 -9.85 3.11
CA ASP A 233 2.29 -9.18 2.04
C ASP A 233 1.32 -8.12 2.59
N LEU A 234 1.05 -8.14 3.90
CA LEU A 234 0.20 -7.15 4.59
C LEU A 234 0.99 -5.94 5.10
N MET A 235 2.33 -5.96 5.03
CA MET A 235 3.14 -4.84 5.47
C MET A 235 2.78 -3.60 4.66
N CYS A 236 2.48 -2.53 5.39
CA CYS A 236 2.05 -1.27 4.79
C CYS A 236 2.79 -0.13 5.46
N ILE A 237 3.31 0.78 4.64
CA ILE A 237 3.86 2.06 5.05
C ILE A 237 3.24 3.16 4.20
N ALA A 238 2.76 4.23 4.82
CA ALA A 238 2.10 5.33 4.12
C ALA A 238 2.47 6.68 4.72
N TRP A 239 2.82 7.63 3.87
CA TRP A 239 3.00 9.02 4.26
C TRP A 239 1.67 9.69 4.53
N ALA A 240 1.63 10.53 5.56
CA ALA A 240 0.50 11.40 5.79
C ALA A 240 0.44 12.46 4.66
N PRO A 241 -0.70 12.62 3.97
CA PRO A 241 -0.79 13.55 2.84
C PRO A 241 -0.74 15.02 3.27
N LEU A 242 -1.21 15.33 4.48
CA LEU A 242 -1.40 16.69 4.98
C LEU A 242 -0.54 17.02 6.22
N LEU A 243 0.34 16.11 6.61
CA LEU A 243 1.25 16.31 7.75
C LEU A 243 2.68 16.10 7.28
N ASP A 244 3.53 17.09 7.52
CA ASP A 244 4.93 16.98 7.19
C ASP A 244 5.64 15.95 8.09
N ASP A 245 6.50 15.17 7.43
CA ASP A 245 7.39 14.19 8.04
C ASP A 245 6.69 13.09 8.87
N SER A 246 5.38 12.97 8.75
CA SER A 246 4.58 11.96 9.44
C SER A 246 4.29 10.77 8.53
N LEU A 247 4.46 9.57 9.06
CA LEU A 247 4.17 8.32 8.36
C LEU A 247 3.55 7.30 9.30
N SER A 248 2.80 6.36 8.73
CA SER A 248 2.19 5.26 9.45
C SER A 248 2.69 3.91 8.95
N ILE A 249 2.72 2.93 9.84
CA ILE A 249 3.03 1.54 9.52
C ILE A 249 1.97 0.59 10.09
N SER A 250 1.75 -0.53 9.41
CA SER A 250 0.89 -1.63 9.87
C SER A 250 1.27 -2.95 9.20
N GLY A 251 0.52 -4.02 9.51
CA GLY A 251 0.69 -5.34 8.88
C GLY A 251 1.45 -6.35 9.73
N PHE A 252 1.96 -5.93 10.90
CA PHE A 252 2.66 -6.81 11.83
C PHE A 252 1.73 -7.46 12.86
N ASN A 253 0.70 -6.73 13.28
CA ASN A 253 -0.28 -7.12 14.29
C ASN A 253 -1.57 -6.29 14.13
N GLY A 254 -2.42 -6.29 15.14
CA GLY A 254 -3.68 -5.53 15.19
C GLY A 254 -3.50 -4.02 15.44
N THR A 255 -2.32 -3.45 15.19
CA THR A 255 -2.03 -2.03 15.43
C THR A 255 -1.66 -1.27 14.17
N VAL A 256 -1.99 0.02 14.17
CA VAL A 256 -1.44 1.01 13.24
C VAL A 256 -0.61 1.99 14.06
N GLN A 257 0.66 2.13 13.73
CA GLN A 257 1.60 2.98 14.44
C GLN A 257 1.90 4.21 13.58
N ILE A 258 1.94 5.38 14.21
CA ILE A 258 2.26 6.66 13.54
C ILE A 258 3.57 7.19 14.10
N TYR A 259 4.43 7.67 13.23
CA TYR A 259 5.75 8.20 13.55
C TYR A 259 5.93 9.62 13.00
N ASP A 260 6.70 10.43 13.73
CA ASP A 260 7.30 11.68 13.23
C ASP A 260 8.77 11.41 12.90
N SER A 261 9.16 11.70 11.66
CA SER A 261 10.52 11.50 11.16
C SER A 261 11.42 12.73 11.25
N LYS A 262 10.95 13.87 11.78
CA LYS A 262 11.75 15.12 11.89
C LYS A 262 13.06 14.91 12.64
N ALA A 263 13.00 14.24 13.79
CA ALA A 263 14.13 14.01 14.67
C ALA A 263 15.03 12.83 14.25
N TRP A 264 14.73 12.14 13.15
CA TRP A 264 15.56 11.00 12.74
C TRP A 264 16.86 11.45 12.09
N HIS A 265 17.89 10.62 12.25
CA HIS A 265 19.23 10.86 11.76
C HIS A 265 19.69 9.74 10.80
N VAL A 266 20.86 9.91 10.18
CA VAL A 266 21.43 8.92 9.25
C VAL A 266 21.79 7.61 9.98
N SER A 267 22.20 7.72 11.24
CA SER A 267 22.40 6.57 12.13
C SER A 267 21.05 6.01 12.58
N ALA A 268 20.86 4.70 12.42
CA ALA A 268 19.65 4.04 12.91
C ALA A 268 19.60 4.12 14.44
N ALA A 269 18.49 4.64 14.97
CA ALA A 269 18.17 4.66 16.39
C ALA A 269 16.79 4.02 16.59
N GLU A 270 16.54 3.51 17.79
CA GLU A 270 15.20 3.10 18.19
C GLU A 270 14.29 4.32 18.30
N VAL A 271 13.08 4.22 17.76
CA VAL A 271 12.10 5.30 17.76
C VAL A 271 10.75 4.79 18.26
N GLU A 272 10.14 5.58 19.13
CA GLU A 272 8.79 5.33 19.61
C GLU A 272 7.76 6.01 18.70
N PRO A 273 6.59 5.38 18.47
CA PRO A 273 5.52 6.00 17.72
C PRO A 273 4.89 7.14 18.52
N ILE A 274 4.55 8.24 17.84
CA ILE A 274 3.81 9.36 18.42
C ILE A 274 2.35 9.00 18.71
N PHE A 275 1.84 7.93 18.08
CA PHE A 275 0.50 7.40 18.31
C PHE A 275 0.41 5.93 17.90
N ILE A 276 -0.35 5.12 18.67
CA ILE A 276 -0.65 3.73 18.35
C ILE A 276 -2.16 3.50 18.39
N HIS A 277 -2.76 3.19 17.25
CA HIS A 277 -4.13 2.70 17.19
C HIS A 277 -4.16 1.20 17.51
N LYS A 278 -4.84 0.81 18.59
CA LYS A 278 -4.98 -0.59 19.02
C LYS A 278 -6.38 -1.18 18.77
N GLY A 279 -7.22 -0.55 17.94
CA GLY A 279 -8.62 -0.95 17.78
C GLY A 279 -8.80 -2.40 17.35
N HIS A 280 -7.91 -2.93 16.52
CA HIS A 280 -7.94 -4.33 16.05
C HIS A 280 -7.20 -5.30 16.98
N ALA A 281 -6.46 -4.79 17.97
CA ALA A 281 -5.74 -5.59 18.96
C ALA A 281 -6.57 -5.88 20.24
N ILE A 282 -7.73 -5.24 20.40
CA ILE A 282 -8.57 -5.31 21.60
C ILE A 282 -9.65 -6.43 21.49
N THR A 283 -9.64 -7.20 20.42
CA THR A 283 -10.65 -8.23 20.15
C THR A 283 -10.26 -9.62 20.64
N CYS A 284 -11.30 -10.42 20.95
CA CYS A 284 -11.36 -11.79 21.48
C CYS A 284 -10.07 -12.48 21.97
N PRO A 285 -10.04 -12.97 23.23
CA PRO A 285 -8.92 -13.79 23.73
C PRO A 285 -8.69 -15.01 22.83
N GLY A 286 -7.50 -15.12 22.22
CA GLY A 286 -7.06 -16.32 21.52
C GLY A 286 -6.71 -16.16 20.03
N GLU A 287 -7.05 -15.05 19.38
CA GLU A 287 -6.68 -14.78 17.99
C GLU A 287 -6.03 -13.41 17.83
N ALA A 288 -4.75 -13.40 17.40
CA ALA A 288 -4.05 -12.17 17.04
C ALA A 288 -4.53 -11.71 15.66
N LEU A 289 -5.38 -10.68 15.61
CA LEU A 289 -5.79 -10.07 14.35
C LEU A 289 -4.62 -9.32 13.71
N LEU A 290 -4.57 -9.34 12.38
CA LEU A 290 -3.61 -8.59 11.59
C LEU A 290 -4.32 -7.45 10.88
N VAL A 291 -3.76 -6.24 10.96
CA VAL A 291 -4.17 -5.16 10.07
C VAL A 291 -3.80 -5.55 8.64
N THR A 292 -4.81 -5.62 7.77
CA THR A 292 -4.64 -6.04 6.36
C THR A 292 -4.35 -4.87 5.44
N ALA A 293 -4.84 -3.68 5.76
CA ALA A 293 -4.54 -2.44 5.05
C ALA A 293 -4.83 -1.23 5.95
N HIS A 294 -4.15 -0.13 5.67
CA HIS A 294 -4.55 1.18 6.17
C HIS A 294 -4.32 2.26 5.11
N VAL A 295 -5.05 3.38 5.23
CA VAL A 295 -4.90 4.53 4.36
C VAL A 295 -5.21 5.82 5.12
N TRP A 296 -4.49 6.89 4.79
CA TRP A 296 -4.78 8.24 5.27
C TRP A 296 -5.95 8.85 4.52
N HIS A 297 -6.79 9.61 5.21
CA HIS A 297 -7.81 10.40 4.55
C HIS A 297 -7.15 11.56 3.77
N PRO A 298 -7.47 11.75 2.48
CA PRO A 298 -6.76 12.72 1.63
C PRO A 298 -6.98 14.18 2.07
N CYS A 299 -8.13 14.49 2.67
CA CYS A 299 -8.51 15.86 3.07
C CYS A 299 -8.60 16.09 4.58
N LYS A 300 -8.26 15.09 5.41
CA LYS A 300 -8.35 15.21 6.87
C LYS A 300 -7.03 14.75 7.48
N PRO A 301 -6.22 15.66 8.03
CA PRO A 301 -4.80 15.41 8.30
C PRO A 301 -4.53 14.30 9.32
N ARG A 302 -5.47 14.04 10.23
CA ARG A 302 -5.31 13.09 11.32
C ARG A 302 -6.33 11.95 11.27
N THR A 303 -6.98 11.74 10.13
CA THR A 303 -7.96 10.66 9.94
C THR A 303 -7.33 9.52 9.17
N LEU A 304 -7.46 8.29 9.68
CA LEU A 304 -7.05 7.08 8.99
C LEU A 304 -8.21 6.09 8.93
N LEU A 305 -8.14 5.22 7.93
CA LEU A 305 -8.98 4.04 7.80
C LEU A 305 -8.09 2.80 7.90
N SER A 306 -8.52 1.78 8.63
CA SER A 306 -7.79 0.52 8.74
C SER A 306 -8.74 -0.68 8.75
N SER A 307 -8.34 -1.75 8.07
CA SER A 307 -9.06 -3.03 8.05
C SER A 307 -8.23 -4.14 8.71
N ALA A 308 -8.89 -5.18 9.21
CA ALA A 308 -8.22 -6.35 9.78
C ALA A 308 -8.67 -7.68 9.17
N SER A 309 -8.01 -8.77 9.57
CA SER A 309 -8.20 -10.13 9.06
C SER A 309 -9.57 -10.74 9.39
N ASP A 310 -10.30 -10.19 10.35
CA ASP A 310 -11.69 -10.56 10.68
C ASP A 310 -12.73 -9.81 9.82
N GLY A 311 -12.27 -8.95 8.90
CA GLY A 311 -13.13 -8.11 8.05
C GLY A 311 -13.62 -6.84 8.73
N SER A 312 -13.19 -6.53 9.95
CA SER A 312 -13.50 -5.26 10.60
C SER A 312 -12.87 -4.07 9.88
N LEU A 313 -13.55 -2.92 9.91
CA LEU A 313 -13.11 -1.66 9.34
C LEU A 313 -13.28 -0.54 10.38
N HIS A 314 -12.20 0.17 10.67
CA HIS A 314 -12.20 1.31 11.58
C HIS A 314 -11.89 2.60 10.82
N VAL A 315 -12.64 3.65 11.15
CA VAL A 315 -12.33 5.04 10.78
C VAL A 315 -12.07 5.79 12.07
N TRP A 316 -10.91 6.41 12.20
CA TRP A 316 -10.49 7.03 13.45
C TRP A 316 -9.66 8.28 13.21
N ASP A 317 -9.82 9.22 14.14
CA ASP A 317 -8.97 10.40 14.26
C ASP A 317 -7.97 10.20 15.38
N TRP A 318 -6.73 10.61 15.17
CA TRP A 318 -5.74 10.65 16.24
C TRP A 318 -5.48 12.07 16.71
N LYS A 319 -5.20 12.17 18.00
CA LYS A 319 -4.66 13.38 18.62
C LYS A 319 -3.28 13.02 19.14
N GLU A 320 -2.36 13.94 18.95
CA GLU A 320 -1.03 13.83 19.52
C GLU A 320 -1.18 13.71 21.04
N ILE A 321 -0.47 12.76 21.64
CA ILE A 321 -0.38 12.68 23.09
C ILE A 321 0.44 13.91 23.48
N GLN A 322 -0.22 14.94 24.01
CA GLN A 322 0.51 16.05 24.62
C GLN A 322 1.33 15.44 25.77
N SER A 323 2.65 15.55 25.69
CA SER A 323 3.51 15.33 26.84
C SER A 323 3.04 16.31 27.91
N THR A 324 2.47 15.76 28.98
CA THR A 324 2.20 16.55 30.18
C THR A 324 3.56 16.73 30.83
N ASP A 325 4.07 17.97 30.79
CA ASP A 325 5.22 18.41 31.59
C ASP A 325 4.91 18.28 33.10
#